data_AF-A0A523DJJ4-F1
#
_entry.id   AF-A0A523DJJ4-F1
#
_cell.length_a   1.000
_cell.length_b   1.000
_cell.length_c   1.000
_cell.angle_alpha   90.00
_cell.angle_beta   90.00
_cell.angle_gamma   90.00
#
_symmetry.space_group_name_H-M   'P 1'
#
loop_
_entity.id
_entity.type
_entity.pdbx_description
1 polymer ?
#
loop_
_entity_poly.entity_id
_entity_poly.type
_entity_poly.pdbx_seq_one_letter_code
_entity_poly.pdbx_strand_id
1 'polypeptide(L)'
;MRPAAALVAGAGLVVLTFGAAAEQPPASASVPELLQRFVPVTDAMLRQPAPENWISFRNGYALWGHSALTQINADNVDELRLVWSRAMQHGYQEVEPIVYNGVMFLANVEDIVQALDATTGDLLWEYRRTLPENIANVTGTRYRYRNVAIYDDKIFLATNDAFLVALDARTGEVVWETERADYRERVAQTAGPIVVKGLLITGSRCNPSSPRPGGCFITAHDAGSGEERWRINTAATPDQPGGDTWGGLPRAARRHASAWMVGSYDPELDLVYWGTGPPAPLPETLRGAGKADLLYTNSTLALDPDTGEMVWYFQHLPRDNWDLDHVFERMIVETEVSPNPDEVPWISPDVRPGERRKVITGVPGKTGLIWTLDAATGKFLWARPTVYQNIMTGLDPQTGRPSFDESTAPQSVETSAFACPHLLGGKNQPSAAYSPDTNAIYTPLNNTCMDIAMSTDVAGPSDGYDVRVR
;
A
#
# COMPACT_ATOMS: atom_id res chain seq x y z
N MET A 1 -24.32 -9.57 -97.01
CA MET A 1 -24.55 -9.60 -95.55
C MET A 1 -23.97 -10.90 -95.02
N ARG A 2 -23.17 -10.88 -93.94
CA ARG A 2 -22.52 -12.08 -93.36
C ARG A 2 -23.30 -12.52 -92.11
N PRO A 3 -23.70 -13.80 -91.97
CA PRO A 3 -24.09 -14.36 -90.69
C PRO A 3 -22.83 -14.86 -89.94
N ALA A 4 -22.84 -14.75 -88.61
CA ALA A 4 -21.77 -15.25 -87.74
C ALA A 4 -22.07 -16.68 -87.27
N ALA A 5 -21.03 -17.51 -87.13
CA ALA A 5 -21.13 -18.84 -86.54
C ALA A 5 -20.69 -18.81 -85.06
N ALA A 6 -21.40 -19.54 -84.21
CA ALA A 6 -21.12 -19.60 -82.78
C ALA A 6 -19.99 -20.59 -82.45
N LEU A 7 -19.11 -20.23 -81.51
CA LEU A 7 -18.14 -21.15 -80.90
C LEU A 7 -18.71 -21.72 -79.59
N VAL A 8 -18.52 -23.02 -79.38
CA VAL A 8 -18.76 -23.69 -78.09
C VAL A 8 -17.43 -23.72 -77.32
N ALA A 9 -17.43 -23.21 -76.08
CA ALA A 9 -16.28 -23.27 -75.18
C ALA A 9 -16.55 -24.29 -74.05
N GLY A 10 -15.64 -25.24 -73.86
CA GLY A 10 -15.73 -26.23 -72.79
C GLY A 10 -15.22 -25.67 -71.46
N ALA A 11 -15.94 -25.93 -70.37
CA ALA A 11 -15.52 -25.55 -69.02
C ALA A 11 -14.60 -26.61 -68.40
N GLY A 12 -13.35 -26.24 -68.12
CA GLY A 12 -12.43 -27.03 -67.30
C GLY A 12 -12.56 -26.67 -65.82
N LEU A 13 -12.90 -27.65 -64.98
CA LEU A 13 -13.06 -27.46 -63.53
C LEU A 13 -11.68 -27.52 -62.84
N VAL A 14 -11.18 -26.39 -62.35
CA VAL A 14 -9.95 -26.34 -61.53
C VAL A 14 -10.32 -26.54 -60.07
N VAL A 15 -9.90 -27.66 -59.49
CA VAL A 15 -10.07 -27.93 -58.05
C VAL A 15 -8.90 -27.28 -57.29
N LEU A 16 -9.18 -26.16 -56.62
CA LEU A 16 -8.25 -25.54 -55.68
C LEU A 16 -8.34 -26.25 -54.32
N THR A 17 -7.36 -27.10 -54.03
CA THR A 17 -7.19 -27.67 -52.69
C THR A 17 -6.60 -26.62 -51.75
N PHE A 18 -7.45 -26.03 -50.90
CA PHE A 18 -6.98 -25.26 -49.75
C PHE A 18 -6.32 -26.22 -48.75
N GLY A 19 -4.99 -26.24 -48.73
CA GLY A 19 -4.25 -26.85 -47.64
C GLY A 19 -4.43 -26.00 -46.39
N ALA A 20 -5.13 -26.53 -45.39
CA ALA A 20 -5.13 -25.94 -44.06
C ALA A 20 -3.71 -26.04 -43.48
N ALA A 21 -2.97 -24.94 -43.52
CA ALA A 21 -1.76 -24.82 -42.72
C ALA A 21 -2.20 -24.85 -41.25
N ALA A 22 -1.82 -25.91 -40.53
CA ALA A 22 -1.96 -25.91 -39.08
C ALA A 22 -1.06 -24.81 -38.54
N GLU A 23 -1.64 -23.79 -37.90
CA GLU A 23 -0.87 -22.86 -37.08
C GLU A 23 -0.11 -23.68 -36.05
N GLN A 24 1.22 -23.62 -36.09
CA GLN A 24 2.01 -24.11 -34.97
C GLN A 24 1.61 -23.27 -33.76
N PRO A 25 1.34 -23.87 -32.59
CA PRO A 25 1.20 -23.10 -31.37
C PRO A 25 2.46 -22.23 -31.21
N PRO A 26 2.34 -20.97 -30.74
CA PRO A 26 3.49 -20.11 -30.57
C PRO A 26 4.53 -20.84 -29.72
N ALA A 27 5.78 -20.86 -30.19
CA ALA A 27 6.86 -21.44 -29.41
C ALA A 27 6.91 -20.74 -28.05
N SER A 28 6.85 -21.52 -26.96
CA SER A 28 7.02 -20.99 -25.60
C SER A 28 8.28 -20.15 -25.58
N ALA A 29 8.16 -18.86 -25.24
CA ALA A 29 9.30 -17.95 -25.22
C ALA A 29 10.39 -18.56 -24.34
N SER A 30 11.59 -18.74 -24.90
CA SER A 30 12.71 -19.31 -24.16
C SER A 30 13.06 -18.41 -22.99
N VAL A 31 13.12 -18.97 -21.78
CA VAL A 31 13.46 -18.22 -20.55
C VAL A 31 14.73 -17.37 -20.79
N PRO A 32 14.68 -16.05 -20.56
CA PRO A 32 15.82 -15.15 -20.75
C PRO A 32 17.04 -15.60 -19.93
N GLU A 33 18.26 -15.40 -20.44
CA GLU A 33 19.49 -15.99 -19.87
C GLU A 33 19.68 -15.67 -18.37
N LEU A 34 19.44 -14.42 -17.96
CA LEU A 34 19.49 -13.99 -16.55
C LEU A 34 18.52 -14.76 -15.63
N LEU A 35 17.41 -15.25 -16.18
CA LEU A 35 16.35 -15.94 -15.45
C LEU A 35 16.46 -17.49 -15.52
N GLN A 36 17.34 -18.04 -16.36
CA GLN A 36 17.53 -19.49 -16.48
C GLN A 36 18.11 -20.14 -15.20
N ARG A 37 18.79 -19.35 -14.37
CA ARG A 37 19.37 -19.79 -13.09
C ARG A 37 18.73 -19.08 -11.89
N PHE A 38 17.43 -18.81 -11.97
CA PHE A 38 16.70 -18.22 -10.87
C PHE A 38 16.84 -19.08 -9.60
N VAL A 39 17.21 -18.44 -8.48
CA VAL A 39 17.36 -19.07 -7.17
C VAL A 39 16.12 -18.71 -6.33
N PRO A 40 15.35 -19.69 -5.81
CA PRO A 40 14.16 -19.39 -5.02
C PRO A 40 14.45 -18.50 -3.81
N VAL A 41 13.66 -17.44 -3.62
CA VAL A 41 13.80 -16.52 -2.49
C VAL A 41 13.21 -17.15 -1.23
N THR A 42 13.98 -17.18 -0.15
CA THR A 42 13.60 -17.82 1.12
C THR A 42 13.31 -16.80 2.22
N ASP A 43 12.60 -17.21 3.28
CA ASP A 43 12.40 -16.37 4.47
C ASP A 43 13.72 -15.87 5.09
N ALA A 44 14.79 -16.67 5.03
CA ALA A 44 16.11 -16.28 5.52
C ALA A 44 16.66 -15.08 4.74
N MET A 45 16.47 -15.06 3.42
CA MET A 45 16.87 -13.95 2.56
C MET A 45 16.01 -12.71 2.80
N LEU A 46 14.70 -12.86 2.99
CA LEU A 46 13.83 -11.71 3.31
C LEU A 46 14.13 -11.11 4.70
N ARG A 47 14.53 -11.93 5.67
CA ARG A 47 15.00 -11.47 6.99
C ARG A 47 16.33 -10.72 6.92
N GLN A 48 17.23 -11.14 6.04
CA GLN A 48 18.57 -10.56 5.87
C GLN A 48 18.91 -10.43 4.37
N PRO A 49 18.38 -9.39 3.68
CA PRO A 49 18.71 -9.15 2.28
C PRO A 49 20.21 -8.95 2.07
N ALA A 50 20.78 -9.60 1.05
CA ALA A 50 22.15 -9.35 0.65
C ALA A 50 22.28 -7.91 0.09
N PRO A 51 23.34 -7.13 0.41
CA PRO A 51 23.42 -5.70 0.08
C PRO A 51 23.29 -5.36 -1.42
N GLU A 52 23.65 -6.28 -2.30
CA GLU A 52 23.52 -6.18 -3.76
C GLU A 52 22.08 -6.35 -4.28
N ASN A 53 21.14 -6.74 -3.41
CA ASN A 53 19.75 -7.03 -3.72
C ASN A 53 18.80 -6.05 -3.00
N TRP A 54 17.60 -5.85 -3.57
CA TRP A 54 16.50 -5.07 -3.00
C TRP A 54 15.21 -5.89 -3.15
N ILE A 55 15.00 -6.88 -2.26
CA ILE A 55 14.00 -7.96 -2.46
C ILE A 55 12.67 -7.77 -1.71
N SER A 56 12.48 -6.63 -1.05
CA SER A 56 11.16 -6.25 -0.53
C SER A 56 10.98 -4.74 -0.64
N PHE A 57 9.74 -4.29 -0.52
CA PHE A 57 9.45 -2.88 -0.29
C PHE A 57 10.28 -2.37 0.90
N ARG A 58 10.97 -1.24 0.71
CA ARG A 58 11.90 -0.57 1.63
C ARG A 58 13.08 -1.43 2.13
N ASN A 59 13.46 -2.46 1.37
CA ASN A 59 14.60 -3.37 1.60
C ASN A 59 14.71 -3.95 3.03
N GLY A 60 13.83 -4.91 3.32
CA GLY A 60 13.78 -5.64 4.59
C GLY A 60 12.55 -5.26 5.43
N TYR A 61 12.22 -6.16 6.35
CA TYR A 61 10.97 -6.10 7.11
C TYR A 61 10.82 -4.89 8.04
N ALA A 62 11.91 -4.20 8.39
CA ALA A 62 11.90 -3.01 9.24
C ALA A 62 11.49 -1.72 8.51
N LEU A 63 11.29 -1.77 7.19
CA LEU A 63 10.91 -0.67 6.30
C LEU A 63 11.83 0.57 6.31
N TRP A 64 13.13 0.37 6.53
CA TRP A 64 14.09 1.49 6.62
C TRP A 64 14.35 2.20 5.29
N GLY A 65 14.20 1.53 4.14
CA GLY A 65 14.56 2.11 2.83
C GLY A 65 16.05 2.44 2.73
N HIS A 66 16.89 1.63 3.38
CA HIS A 66 18.32 1.82 3.51
C HIS A 66 19.11 0.85 2.63
N SER A 67 20.28 1.26 2.15
CA SER A 67 21.26 0.38 1.53
C SER A 67 22.61 0.53 2.23
N ALA A 68 23.30 -0.59 2.45
CA ALA A 68 24.65 -0.61 3.02
C ALA A 68 25.75 -0.39 1.95
N LEU A 69 25.38 -0.16 0.68
CA LEU A 69 26.33 0.09 -0.41
C LEU A 69 26.88 1.52 -0.35
N THR A 70 28.20 1.67 -0.35
CA THR A 70 28.91 2.96 -0.17
C THR A 70 29.72 3.41 -1.39
N GLN A 71 29.57 2.74 -2.54
CA GLN A 71 30.29 3.09 -3.78
C GLN A 71 29.99 4.52 -4.24
N ILE A 72 28.74 4.95 -4.11
CA ILE A 72 28.30 6.35 -4.27
C ILE A 72 28.20 6.94 -2.86
N ASN A 73 28.85 8.08 -2.63
CA ASN A 73 28.94 8.74 -1.34
C ASN A 73 29.13 10.27 -1.52
N ALA A 74 29.27 10.99 -0.41
CA ALA A 74 29.36 12.45 -0.42
C ALA A 74 30.56 13.02 -1.20
N ASP A 75 31.62 12.23 -1.41
CA ASP A 75 32.84 12.67 -2.09
C ASP A 75 32.80 12.48 -3.62
N ASN A 76 31.80 11.74 -4.16
CA ASN A 76 31.72 11.41 -5.59
C ASN A 76 30.31 11.44 -6.21
N VAL A 77 29.26 11.80 -5.45
CA VAL A 77 27.88 11.84 -5.93
C VAL A 77 27.66 12.84 -7.10
N ASP A 78 28.53 13.85 -7.23
CA ASP A 78 28.54 14.81 -8.33
C ASP A 78 29.06 14.23 -9.66
N GLU A 79 29.74 13.08 -9.63
CA GLU A 79 30.18 12.37 -10.83
C GLU A 79 29.05 11.59 -11.53
N LEU A 80 27.91 11.38 -10.85
CA LEU A 80 26.80 10.55 -11.33
C LEU A 80 26.31 10.92 -12.74
N ARG A 81 26.07 9.88 -13.55
CA ARG A 81 25.55 9.97 -14.92
C ARG A 81 24.35 9.03 -15.10
N LEU A 82 23.44 9.41 -15.99
CA LEU A 82 22.39 8.51 -16.46
C LEU A 82 23.02 7.35 -17.25
N VAL A 83 22.77 6.11 -16.81
CA VAL A 83 23.25 4.90 -17.51
C VAL A 83 22.25 4.46 -18.58
N TRP A 84 20.98 4.28 -18.19
CA TRP A 84 19.88 3.95 -19.09
C TRP A 84 18.59 4.63 -18.62
N SER A 85 17.59 4.72 -19.50
CA SER A 85 16.24 5.17 -19.15
C SER A 85 15.20 4.46 -20.02
N ARG A 86 13.99 4.31 -19.50
CA ARG A 86 12.89 3.57 -20.15
C ARG A 86 11.58 4.33 -19.99
N ALA A 87 10.75 4.35 -21.03
CA ALA A 87 9.40 4.90 -20.94
C ALA A 87 8.49 3.94 -20.14
N MET A 88 7.72 4.50 -19.20
CA MET A 88 6.75 3.79 -18.36
C MET A 88 5.31 4.01 -18.86
N GLN A 89 4.37 3.18 -18.40
CA GLN A 89 2.95 3.32 -18.74
C GLN A 89 2.39 4.63 -18.18
N HIS A 90 1.53 5.32 -18.95
CA HIS A 90 0.98 6.61 -18.54
C HIS A 90 0.10 6.51 -17.27
N GLY A 91 0.49 7.22 -16.21
CA GLY A 91 -0.21 7.30 -14.93
C GLY A 91 0.69 7.86 -13.83
N TYR A 92 0.26 7.74 -12.57
CA TYR A 92 1.04 8.17 -11.41
C TYR A 92 2.06 7.07 -11.04
N GLN A 93 3.34 7.34 -11.24
CA GLN A 93 4.41 6.41 -10.89
C GLN A 93 4.73 6.54 -9.39
N GLU A 94 4.16 5.65 -8.59
CA GLU A 94 4.42 5.52 -7.15
C GLU A 94 5.27 4.27 -6.84
N VAL A 95 5.76 3.57 -7.87
CA VAL A 95 6.41 2.27 -7.76
C VAL A 95 7.83 2.35 -7.22
N GLU A 96 8.10 1.48 -6.24
CA GLU A 96 9.43 1.06 -5.87
C GLU A 96 9.70 -0.33 -6.50
N PRO A 97 10.65 -0.45 -7.44
CA PRO A 97 11.01 -1.74 -8.00
C PRO A 97 11.75 -2.60 -6.97
N ILE A 98 11.65 -3.92 -7.12
CA ILE A 98 12.55 -4.86 -6.44
C ILE A 98 13.63 -5.33 -7.42
N VAL A 99 14.83 -5.58 -6.92
CA VAL A 99 15.98 -6.05 -7.70
C VAL A 99 16.53 -7.32 -7.08
N TYR A 100 16.62 -8.38 -7.87
CA TYR A 100 17.15 -9.67 -7.44
C TYR A 100 18.08 -10.28 -8.50
N ASN A 101 19.33 -10.57 -8.12
CA ASN A 101 20.36 -11.18 -8.98
C ASN A 101 20.49 -10.53 -10.36
N GLY A 102 20.45 -9.19 -10.42
CA GLY A 102 20.57 -8.41 -11.66
C GLY A 102 19.27 -8.23 -12.46
N VAL A 103 18.15 -8.82 -12.02
CA VAL A 103 16.82 -8.60 -12.62
C VAL A 103 16.03 -7.61 -11.77
N MET A 104 15.49 -6.58 -12.42
CA MET A 104 14.57 -5.61 -11.80
C MET A 104 13.12 -5.99 -12.12
N PHE A 105 12.29 -6.20 -11.11
CA PHE A 105 10.86 -6.40 -11.26
C PHE A 105 10.10 -5.10 -10.92
N LEU A 106 9.34 -4.61 -11.88
CA LEU A 106 8.73 -3.28 -11.88
C LEU A 106 7.23 -3.41 -12.18
N ALA A 107 6.37 -3.05 -11.23
CA ALA A 107 4.94 -2.90 -11.49
C ALA A 107 4.62 -1.49 -11.98
N ASN A 108 4.13 -1.40 -13.20
CA ASN A 108 3.56 -0.18 -13.75
C ASN A 108 2.08 -0.06 -13.32
N VAL A 109 1.50 1.11 -13.57
CA VAL A 109 0.05 1.34 -13.49
C VAL A 109 -0.73 0.39 -14.43
N GLU A 110 -2.03 0.22 -14.19
CA GLU A 110 -2.89 -0.74 -14.92
C GLU A 110 -2.52 -2.23 -14.75
N ASP A 111 -1.94 -2.59 -13.60
CA ASP A 111 -1.58 -3.97 -13.22
C ASP A 111 -0.70 -4.69 -14.26
N ILE A 112 0.31 -3.96 -14.75
CA ILE A 112 1.36 -4.44 -15.64
C ILE A 112 2.61 -4.74 -14.80
N VAL A 113 3.24 -5.90 -14.96
CA VAL A 113 4.52 -6.22 -14.32
C VAL A 113 5.56 -6.50 -15.40
N GLN A 114 6.73 -5.86 -15.29
CA GLN A 114 7.85 -6.07 -16.19
C GLN A 114 9.04 -6.64 -15.41
N ALA A 115 9.71 -7.65 -15.96
CA ALA A 115 11.07 -8.00 -15.57
C ALA A 115 12.05 -7.37 -16.57
N LEU A 116 13.05 -6.67 -16.04
CA LEU A 116 14.05 -5.93 -16.79
C LEU A 116 15.46 -6.38 -16.40
N ASP A 117 16.41 -6.33 -17.34
CA ASP A 117 17.83 -6.34 -16.99
C ASP A 117 18.14 -5.04 -16.24
N ALA A 118 18.61 -5.12 -14.99
CA ALA A 118 18.87 -3.93 -14.17
C ALA A 118 20.07 -3.11 -14.66
N THR A 119 20.94 -3.68 -15.49
CA THR A 119 22.16 -3.05 -16.02
C THR A 119 21.93 -2.33 -17.35
N THR A 120 20.99 -2.81 -18.18
CA THR A 120 20.69 -2.20 -19.50
C THR A 120 19.29 -1.57 -19.61
N GLY A 121 18.33 -1.99 -18.78
CA GLY A 121 16.91 -1.62 -18.91
C GLY A 121 16.13 -2.43 -19.96
N ASP A 122 16.74 -3.46 -20.56
CA ASP A 122 16.11 -4.31 -21.58
C ASP A 122 14.94 -5.12 -21.00
N LEU A 123 13.93 -5.40 -21.83
CA LEU A 123 12.77 -6.20 -21.40
C LEU A 123 13.10 -7.70 -21.44
N LEU A 124 12.90 -8.38 -20.31
CA LEU A 124 13.01 -9.84 -20.22
C LEU A 124 11.63 -10.50 -20.42
N TRP A 125 10.61 -10.02 -19.71
CA TRP A 125 9.21 -10.39 -19.92
C TRP A 125 8.25 -9.29 -19.44
N GLU A 126 7.01 -9.29 -19.93
CA GLU A 126 5.91 -8.43 -19.45
C GLU A 126 4.63 -9.26 -19.20
N TYR A 127 4.05 -9.12 -18.02
CA TYR A 127 2.69 -9.50 -17.70
C TYR A 127 1.76 -8.28 -17.78
N ARG A 128 0.55 -8.47 -18.28
CA ARG A 128 -0.49 -7.44 -18.36
C ARG A 128 -1.84 -8.03 -18.00
N ARG A 129 -2.46 -7.52 -16.93
CA ARG A 129 -3.82 -7.91 -16.57
C ARG A 129 -4.86 -7.29 -17.50
N THR A 130 -5.85 -8.08 -17.91
CA THR A 130 -7.05 -7.56 -18.59
C THR A 130 -8.03 -7.06 -17.55
N LEU A 131 -8.11 -5.75 -17.36
CA LEU A 131 -9.02 -5.12 -16.39
C LEU A 131 -10.42 -4.83 -16.99
N PRO A 132 -11.49 -4.88 -16.19
CA PRO A 132 -12.82 -4.44 -16.62
C PRO A 132 -12.83 -3.00 -17.15
N GLU A 133 -13.54 -2.72 -18.24
CA GLU A 133 -13.58 -1.37 -18.85
C GLU A 133 -14.04 -0.28 -17.86
N ASN A 134 -14.97 -0.63 -16.96
CA ASN A 134 -15.51 0.27 -15.95
C ASN A 134 -14.62 0.43 -14.70
N ILE A 135 -13.47 -0.26 -14.60
CA ILE A 135 -12.67 -0.34 -13.36
C ILE A 135 -12.34 1.06 -12.80
N ALA A 136 -11.92 2.00 -13.66
CA ALA A 136 -11.58 3.36 -13.26
C ALA A 136 -12.76 4.12 -12.63
N ASN A 137 -13.99 3.87 -13.12
CA ASN A 137 -15.21 4.50 -12.64
C ASN A 137 -15.79 3.81 -11.39
N VAL A 138 -15.25 2.66 -10.98
CA VAL A 138 -15.66 1.92 -9.78
C VAL A 138 -14.64 2.10 -8.65
N THR A 139 -13.34 2.03 -8.98
CA THR A 139 -12.25 2.03 -8.00
C THR A 139 -11.57 3.40 -7.88
N GLY A 140 -11.50 4.20 -8.94
CA GLY A 140 -10.74 5.46 -8.95
C GLY A 140 -9.23 5.31 -8.76
N THR A 141 -8.68 4.08 -8.83
CA THR A 141 -7.27 3.79 -8.51
C THR A 141 -6.48 3.09 -9.62
N ARG A 142 -7.06 2.86 -10.80
CA ARG A 142 -6.44 2.20 -11.97
C ARG A 142 -5.01 2.70 -12.30
N TYR A 143 -4.75 3.98 -12.06
CA TYR A 143 -3.53 4.67 -12.48
C TYR A 143 -2.48 4.85 -11.37
N ARG A 144 -2.47 3.99 -10.33
CA ARG A 144 -1.53 4.04 -9.19
C ARG A 144 -1.10 2.64 -8.75
N TYR A 145 0.19 2.43 -8.56
CA TYR A 145 0.72 1.18 -8.01
C TYR A 145 2.09 1.38 -7.35
N ARG A 146 2.42 0.60 -6.29
CA ARG A 146 3.61 0.83 -5.44
C ARG A 146 4.66 -0.29 -5.38
N ASN A 147 4.27 -1.56 -5.32
CA ASN A 147 5.26 -2.64 -5.17
C ASN A 147 4.69 -4.01 -5.58
N VAL A 148 5.58 -4.86 -6.06
CA VAL A 148 5.41 -6.32 -6.05
C VAL A 148 6.10 -6.92 -4.82
N ALA A 149 5.91 -8.21 -4.59
CA ALA A 149 6.78 -9.00 -3.72
C ALA A 149 7.41 -10.17 -4.50
N ILE A 150 8.47 -10.75 -3.94
CA ILE A 150 9.14 -11.95 -4.46
C ILE A 150 9.31 -12.97 -3.34
N TYR A 151 9.00 -14.24 -3.62
CA TYR A 151 9.20 -15.36 -2.71
C TYR A 151 9.16 -16.67 -3.51
N ASP A 152 9.91 -17.67 -3.09
CA ASP A 152 10.12 -18.90 -3.85
C ASP A 152 10.55 -18.54 -5.29
N ASP A 153 9.99 -19.16 -6.34
CA ASP A 153 10.22 -18.80 -7.74
C ASP A 153 9.16 -17.84 -8.34
N LYS A 154 8.49 -17.03 -7.51
CA LYS A 154 7.29 -16.25 -7.90
C LYS A 154 7.39 -14.75 -7.60
N ILE A 155 6.73 -13.96 -8.45
CA ILE A 155 6.45 -12.53 -8.26
C ILE A 155 4.95 -12.36 -7.96
N PHE A 156 4.62 -11.53 -6.97
CA PHE A 156 3.24 -11.35 -6.50
C PHE A 156 2.77 -9.91 -6.66
N LEU A 157 1.56 -9.74 -7.21
CA LEU A 157 0.85 -8.46 -7.28
C LEU A 157 -0.58 -8.58 -6.76
N ALA A 158 -1.11 -7.51 -6.16
CA ALA A 158 -2.49 -7.42 -5.70
C ALA A 158 -3.21 -6.37 -6.56
N THR A 159 -4.21 -6.77 -7.33
CA THR A 159 -4.65 -6.04 -8.53
C THR A 159 -5.80 -5.05 -8.25
N ASN A 160 -6.05 -4.14 -9.18
CA ASN A 160 -7.07 -3.10 -9.05
C ASN A 160 -8.50 -3.65 -9.05
N ASP A 161 -8.75 -4.77 -9.74
CA ASP A 161 -9.97 -5.58 -9.68
C ASP A 161 -10.01 -6.55 -8.48
N ALA A 162 -9.15 -6.33 -7.47
CA ALA A 162 -9.14 -6.98 -6.18
C ALA A 162 -8.79 -8.48 -6.18
N PHE A 163 -7.92 -8.93 -7.08
CA PHE A 163 -7.26 -10.23 -7.01
C PHE A 163 -5.89 -10.15 -6.31
N LEU A 164 -5.36 -11.30 -5.92
CA LEU A 164 -3.93 -11.54 -5.71
C LEU A 164 -3.47 -12.50 -6.80
N VAL A 165 -2.36 -12.19 -7.46
CA VAL A 165 -1.85 -12.94 -8.61
C VAL A 165 -0.39 -13.33 -8.35
N ALA A 166 -0.05 -14.59 -8.60
CA ALA A 166 1.32 -15.08 -8.63
C ALA A 166 1.77 -15.33 -10.07
N LEU A 167 2.93 -14.79 -10.42
CA LEU A 167 3.60 -14.97 -11.70
C LEU A 167 4.88 -15.78 -11.49
N ASP A 168 5.22 -16.70 -12.40
CA ASP A 168 6.54 -17.32 -12.41
C ASP A 168 7.59 -16.23 -12.69
N ALA A 169 8.59 -16.08 -11.80
CA ALA A 169 9.57 -15.00 -11.88
C ALA A 169 10.44 -15.05 -13.17
N ARG A 170 10.48 -16.19 -13.86
CA ARG A 170 11.29 -16.44 -15.05
C ARG A 170 10.55 -16.16 -16.35
N THR A 171 9.23 -16.33 -16.38
CA THR A 171 8.41 -16.22 -17.60
C THR A 171 7.36 -15.11 -17.55
N GLY A 172 6.92 -14.69 -16.35
CA GLY A 172 5.78 -13.80 -16.17
C GLY A 172 4.42 -14.49 -16.36
N GLU A 173 4.39 -15.82 -16.53
CA GLU A 173 3.15 -16.58 -16.67
C GLU A 173 2.42 -16.72 -15.34
N VAL A 174 1.08 -16.65 -15.36
CA VAL A 174 0.26 -16.79 -14.14
C VAL A 174 0.33 -18.23 -13.62
N VAL A 175 0.79 -18.39 -12.39
CA VAL A 175 0.80 -19.66 -11.65
C VAL A 175 -0.55 -19.88 -10.97
N TRP A 176 -1.06 -18.85 -10.30
CA TRP A 176 -2.38 -18.83 -9.69
C TRP A 176 -2.91 -17.40 -9.54
N GLU A 177 -4.23 -17.26 -9.42
CA GLU A 177 -4.88 -16.01 -8.99
C GLU A 177 -6.02 -16.30 -8.00
N THR A 178 -6.29 -15.37 -7.09
CA THR A 178 -7.33 -15.50 -6.05
C THR A 178 -8.09 -14.20 -5.91
N GLU A 179 -9.43 -14.24 -6.03
CA GLU A 179 -10.30 -13.09 -5.82
C GLU A 179 -10.41 -12.77 -4.32
N ARG A 180 -10.02 -11.55 -3.91
CA ARG A 180 -10.06 -11.11 -2.50
C ARG A 180 -11.33 -10.34 -2.14
N ALA A 181 -12.01 -9.77 -3.12
CA ALA A 181 -13.33 -9.14 -3.01
C ALA A 181 -13.89 -8.86 -4.41
N ASP A 182 -15.21 -8.68 -4.52
CA ASP A 182 -15.80 -8.11 -5.74
C ASP A 182 -15.40 -6.62 -5.83
N TYR A 183 -14.65 -6.25 -6.87
CA TYR A 183 -14.26 -4.85 -7.11
C TYR A 183 -15.45 -3.89 -7.21
N ARG A 184 -16.67 -4.39 -7.52
CA ARG A 184 -17.91 -3.59 -7.54
C ARG A 184 -18.33 -3.11 -6.15
N GLU A 185 -17.82 -3.73 -5.08
CA GLU A 185 -17.86 -3.17 -3.72
C GLU A 185 -16.92 -1.96 -3.54
N ARG A 186 -16.31 -1.44 -4.62
CA ARG A 186 -15.34 -0.33 -4.62
C ARG A 186 -14.09 -0.63 -3.78
N VAL A 187 -13.72 -1.91 -3.73
CA VAL A 187 -12.46 -2.42 -3.18
C VAL A 187 -11.45 -2.50 -4.32
N ALA A 188 -10.22 -2.08 -4.06
CA ALA A 188 -9.11 -2.11 -5.00
C ALA A 188 -7.77 -2.15 -4.25
N GLN A 189 -6.68 -2.19 -5.00
CA GLN A 189 -5.33 -2.22 -4.48
C GLN A 189 -4.49 -1.10 -5.09
N THR A 190 -3.52 -0.62 -4.29
CA THR A 190 -2.51 0.37 -4.69
C THR A 190 -1.11 0.04 -4.17
N ALA A 191 -0.98 -1.04 -3.39
CA ALA A 191 0.26 -1.61 -2.89
C ALA A 191 0.11 -3.14 -2.90
N GLY A 192 1.24 -3.84 -3.08
CA GLY A 192 1.30 -5.30 -3.08
C GLY A 192 1.46 -5.90 -1.67
N PRO A 193 1.60 -7.23 -1.58
CA PRO A 193 1.84 -7.92 -0.31
C PRO A 193 3.22 -7.58 0.31
N ILE A 194 3.33 -7.87 1.61
CA ILE A 194 4.58 -8.30 2.25
C ILE A 194 4.55 -9.84 2.35
N VAL A 195 5.69 -10.51 2.19
CA VAL A 195 5.80 -11.95 2.43
C VAL A 195 6.34 -12.19 3.83
N VAL A 196 5.68 -13.02 4.63
CA VAL A 196 6.12 -13.42 5.97
C VAL A 196 5.84 -14.91 6.16
N LYS A 197 6.86 -15.74 6.42
CA LYS A 197 6.70 -17.19 6.71
C LYS A 197 5.94 -17.94 5.60
N GLY A 198 6.20 -17.56 4.34
CA GLY A 198 5.47 -18.05 3.16
C GLY A 198 4.03 -17.55 3.00
N LEU A 199 3.60 -16.56 3.78
CA LEU A 199 2.28 -15.92 3.68
C LEU A 199 2.37 -14.53 3.02
N LEU A 200 1.46 -14.27 2.09
CA LEU A 200 1.28 -12.99 1.40
C LEU A 200 0.28 -12.14 2.18
N ILE A 201 0.79 -11.30 3.08
CA ILE A 201 -0.04 -10.42 3.91
C ILE A 201 -0.28 -9.13 3.13
N THR A 202 -1.55 -8.81 2.89
CA THR A 202 -1.95 -7.68 2.04
C THR A 202 -3.11 -6.93 2.67
N GLY A 203 -3.00 -5.61 2.75
CA GLY A 203 -4.12 -4.73 3.08
C GLY A 203 -5.11 -4.57 1.91
N SER A 204 -5.96 -3.54 1.99
CA SER A 204 -6.92 -3.20 0.95
C SER A 204 -7.22 -1.70 0.93
N ARG A 205 -7.53 -1.16 -0.26
CA ARG A 205 -8.06 0.19 -0.42
C ARG A 205 -9.54 0.11 -0.76
N CYS A 206 -10.38 0.68 0.09
CA CYS A 206 -11.80 0.87 -0.14
C CYS A 206 -12.05 2.33 -0.47
N ASN A 207 -12.94 2.60 -1.44
CA ASN A 207 -13.53 3.93 -1.56
C ASN A 207 -14.39 4.22 -0.31
N PRO A 208 -14.41 5.45 0.23
CA PRO A 208 -15.25 5.82 1.39
C PRO A 208 -16.73 5.43 1.22
N SER A 209 -17.26 5.56 0.00
CA SER A 209 -18.63 5.22 -0.39
C SER A 209 -18.85 3.73 -0.71
N SER A 210 -17.89 2.85 -0.39
CA SER A 210 -18.03 1.41 -0.53
C SER A 210 -19.32 0.90 0.14
N PRO A 211 -20.11 0.04 -0.52
CA PRO A 211 -21.25 -0.63 0.10
C PRO A 211 -20.86 -1.80 1.02
N ARG A 212 -19.57 -2.17 1.08
CA ARG A 212 -19.09 -3.35 1.80
C ARG A 212 -19.35 -3.27 3.31
N PRO A 213 -20.10 -4.21 3.91
CA PRO A 213 -20.33 -4.24 5.35
C PRO A 213 -19.05 -4.58 6.14
N GLY A 214 -18.65 -3.72 7.07
CA GLY A 214 -17.40 -3.86 7.83
C GLY A 214 -16.18 -3.22 7.15
N GLY A 215 -16.37 -2.48 6.06
CA GLY A 215 -15.30 -1.70 5.43
C GLY A 215 -14.14 -2.54 4.89
N CYS A 216 -12.94 -1.99 5.00
CA CYS A 216 -11.72 -2.61 4.50
C CYS A 216 -11.21 -3.76 5.35
N PHE A 217 -10.20 -4.44 4.82
CA PHE A 217 -9.61 -5.63 5.40
C PHE A 217 -8.11 -5.76 5.16
N ILE A 218 -7.49 -6.64 5.94
CA ILE A 218 -6.16 -7.21 5.72
C ILE A 218 -6.34 -8.73 5.62
N THR A 219 -5.62 -9.38 4.72
CA THR A 219 -5.67 -10.84 4.50
C THR A 219 -4.26 -11.41 4.39
N ALA A 220 -4.04 -12.62 4.91
CA ALA A 220 -2.91 -13.46 4.51
C ALA A 220 -3.37 -14.53 3.51
N HIS A 221 -2.56 -14.82 2.50
CA HIS A 221 -2.74 -15.95 1.60
C HIS A 221 -1.47 -16.81 1.56
N ASP A 222 -1.61 -18.10 1.34
CA ASP A 222 -0.47 -18.99 1.12
C ASP A 222 0.26 -18.65 -0.20
N ALA A 223 1.58 -18.42 -0.17
CA ALA A 223 2.34 -18.02 -1.36
C ALA A 223 2.44 -19.12 -2.44
N GLY A 224 2.30 -20.39 -2.05
CA GLY A 224 2.35 -21.52 -2.98
C GLY A 224 1.05 -21.73 -3.75
N SER A 225 -0.09 -21.55 -3.09
CA SER A 225 -1.41 -21.95 -3.58
C SER A 225 -2.43 -20.81 -3.76
N GLY A 226 -2.20 -19.65 -3.16
CA GLY A 226 -3.15 -18.51 -3.14
C GLY A 226 -4.28 -18.63 -2.12
N GLU A 227 -4.37 -19.74 -1.37
CA GLU A 227 -5.43 -19.96 -0.37
C GLU A 227 -5.45 -18.86 0.71
N GLU A 228 -6.60 -18.20 0.92
CA GLU A 228 -6.80 -17.26 2.03
C GLU A 228 -6.75 -18.01 3.37
N ARG A 229 -5.76 -17.67 4.21
CA ARG A 229 -5.56 -18.29 5.52
C ARG A 229 -6.31 -17.56 6.63
N TRP A 230 -6.31 -16.24 6.59
CA TRP A 230 -7.06 -15.40 7.51
C TRP A 230 -7.41 -14.05 6.90
N ARG A 231 -8.41 -13.40 7.51
CA ARG A 231 -8.88 -12.05 7.19
C ARG A 231 -9.34 -11.33 8.44
N ILE A 232 -8.91 -10.09 8.60
CA ILE A 232 -9.50 -9.15 9.55
C ILE A 232 -10.14 -7.97 8.82
N ASN A 233 -11.29 -7.51 9.29
CA ASN A 233 -11.80 -6.18 8.90
C ASN A 233 -11.12 -5.10 9.75
N THR A 234 -10.85 -3.95 9.16
CA THR A 234 -10.15 -2.82 9.78
C THR A 234 -11.09 -1.77 10.38
N ALA A 235 -12.32 -1.68 9.87
CA ALA A 235 -13.43 -1.12 10.63
C ALA A 235 -14.00 -2.25 11.49
N ALA A 236 -13.74 -2.23 12.80
CA ALA A 236 -14.07 -3.35 13.69
C ALA A 236 -15.56 -3.68 13.58
N THR A 237 -15.87 -4.94 13.31
CA THR A 237 -17.25 -5.42 13.22
C THR A 237 -17.79 -5.73 14.61
N PRO A 238 -19.12 -5.82 14.82
CA PRO A 238 -19.70 -6.05 16.15
C PRO A 238 -19.21 -7.33 16.84
N ASP A 239 -18.72 -8.28 16.05
CA ASP A 239 -18.14 -9.57 16.40
C ASP A 239 -16.62 -9.54 16.72
N GLN A 240 -15.96 -8.39 16.57
CA GLN A 240 -14.53 -8.20 16.85
C GLN A 240 -14.30 -7.33 18.11
N PRO A 241 -13.13 -7.43 18.78
CA PRO A 241 -12.72 -6.44 19.78
C PRO A 241 -12.77 -5.02 19.19
N GLY A 242 -13.13 -4.04 20.03
CA GLY A 242 -13.41 -2.67 19.57
C GLY A 242 -14.72 -2.49 18.80
N GLY A 243 -15.48 -3.56 18.53
CA GLY A 243 -16.77 -3.53 17.83
C GLY A 243 -17.87 -2.73 18.56
N ASP A 244 -17.70 -2.48 19.85
CA ASP A 244 -18.52 -1.62 20.70
C ASP A 244 -18.22 -0.12 20.51
N THR A 245 -17.02 0.24 20.06
CA THR A 245 -16.57 1.65 19.89
C THR A 245 -17.19 2.41 18.71
N TRP A 246 -18.24 1.86 18.07
CA TRP A 246 -18.88 2.41 16.88
C TRP A 246 -20.20 3.15 17.16
N GLY A 247 -20.46 3.54 18.41
CA GLY A 247 -21.64 4.35 18.76
C GLY A 247 -22.99 3.68 18.44
N GLY A 248 -23.02 2.34 18.42
CA GLY A 248 -24.20 1.56 18.03
C GLY A 248 -24.43 1.43 16.51
N LEU A 249 -23.54 1.93 15.65
CA LEU A 249 -23.69 1.77 14.20
C LEU A 249 -23.70 0.29 13.78
N PRO A 250 -24.67 -0.13 12.93
CA PRO A 250 -24.75 -1.50 12.42
C PRO A 250 -23.58 -1.79 11.46
N ARG A 251 -23.21 -3.07 11.31
CA ARG A 251 -22.07 -3.51 10.46
C ARG A 251 -22.11 -2.94 9.03
N ALA A 252 -23.29 -2.78 8.44
CA ALA A 252 -23.47 -2.19 7.09
C ALA A 252 -23.20 -0.67 7.00
N ALA A 253 -23.15 0.04 8.13
CA ALA A 253 -22.79 1.46 8.20
C ALA A 253 -21.30 1.68 8.53
N ARG A 254 -20.55 0.64 8.88
CA ARG A 254 -19.11 0.70 9.16
C ARG A 254 -18.34 0.55 7.86
N ARG A 255 -17.68 1.62 7.41
CA ARG A 255 -17.05 1.75 6.09
C ARG A 255 -15.62 2.24 6.20
N HIS A 256 -14.90 2.18 5.07
CA HIS A 256 -13.54 2.68 4.90
C HIS A 256 -12.55 1.99 5.85
N ALA A 257 -11.73 2.73 6.61
CA ALA A 257 -10.57 2.22 7.36
C ALA A 257 -9.54 1.54 6.45
N SER A 258 -9.20 2.15 5.31
CA SER A 258 -8.36 1.51 4.28
C SER A 258 -6.93 1.23 4.75
N ALA A 259 -6.36 0.08 4.42
CA ALA A 259 -5.04 -0.39 4.84
C ALA A 259 -4.05 -0.38 3.67
N TRP A 260 -3.90 0.76 3.00
CA TRP A 260 -3.49 0.85 1.59
C TRP A 260 -1.98 0.94 1.29
N MET A 261 -1.14 0.74 2.30
CA MET A 261 0.33 0.63 2.19
C MET A 261 0.80 -0.73 2.71
N VAL A 262 2.07 -1.06 2.49
CA VAL A 262 2.71 -2.29 3.00
C VAL A 262 3.02 -2.15 4.50
N GLY A 263 2.75 -3.19 5.29
CA GLY A 263 3.15 -3.27 6.69
C GLY A 263 4.62 -3.65 6.90
N SER A 264 5.11 -3.51 8.14
CA SER A 264 6.42 -4.02 8.58
C SER A 264 6.26 -5.33 9.36
N TYR A 265 7.36 -6.04 9.60
CA TYR A 265 7.37 -7.31 10.35
C TYR A 265 8.60 -7.41 11.26
N ASP A 266 8.42 -7.88 12.49
CA ASP A 266 9.51 -8.18 13.43
C ASP A 266 9.64 -9.70 13.63
N PRO A 267 10.70 -10.34 13.08
CA PRO A 267 10.92 -11.78 13.22
C PRO A 267 11.25 -12.26 14.64
N GLU A 268 11.55 -11.36 15.58
CA GLU A 268 11.85 -11.73 16.98
C GLU A 268 10.62 -11.67 17.88
N LEU A 269 9.71 -10.73 17.60
CA LEU A 269 8.40 -10.64 18.27
C LEU A 269 7.33 -11.49 17.57
N ASP A 270 7.60 -11.91 16.33
CA ASP A 270 6.66 -12.56 15.39
C ASP A 270 5.38 -11.72 15.19
N LEU A 271 5.54 -10.41 14.99
CA LEU A 271 4.45 -9.44 14.84
C LEU A 271 4.55 -8.66 13.53
N VAL A 272 3.43 -8.55 12.83
CA VAL A 272 3.25 -7.70 11.64
C VAL A 272 2.56 -6.40 12.05
N TYR A 273 3.15 -5.26 11.68
CA TYR A 273 2.60 -3.94 11.97
C TYR A 273 1.98 -3.32 10.72
N TRP A 274 0.67 -3.12 10.75
CA TRP A 274 -0.09 -2.46 9.69
C TRP A 274 -0.77 -1.19 10.23
N GLY A 275 -1.48 -0.44 9.39
CA GLY A 275 -2.38 0.54 9.96
C GLY A 275 -3.35 1.28 9.05
N THR A 276 -4.10 2.10 9.79
CA THR A 276 -5.47 2.56 9.60
C THR A 276 -5.70 3.73 8.64
N GLY A 277 -6.61 3.63 7.68
CA GLY A 277 -7.27 4.80 7.09
C GLY A 277 -8.38 5.35 8.01
N PRO A 278 -9.02 6.47 7.62
CA PRO A 278 -10.11 7.09 8.35
C PRO A 278 -11.44 6.32 8.24
N PRO A 279 -12.45 6.64 9.06
CA PRO A 279 -13.84 6.22 8.84
C PRO A 279 -14.44 6.87 7.58
N ALA A 280 -15.61 6.38 7.16
CA ALA A 280 -16.50 7.11 6.26
C ALA A 280 -17.97 7.00 6.73
N PRO A 281 -18.79 8.06 6.63
CA PRO A 281 -18.46 9.44 6.27
C PRO A 281 -17.39 10.11 7.15
N LEU A 282 -16.72 11.14 6.63
CA LEU A 282 -15.76 11.92 7.42
C LEU A 282 -16.45 12.83 8.44
N PRO A 283 -17.47 13.65 8.11
CA PRO A 283 -18.07 14.50 9.12
C PRO A 283 -18.86 13.67 10.13
N GLU A 284 -18.54 13.82 11.42
CA GLU A 284 -19.18 13.09 12.52
C GLU A 284 -20.71 13.22 12.52
N THR A 285 -21.21 14.39 12.12
CA THR A 285 -22.63 14.73 11.94
C THR A 285 -23.34 13.87 10.89
N LEU A 286 -22.66 13.56 9.77
CA LEU A 286 -23.17 12.69 8.71
C LEU A 286 -22.98 11.20 9.03
N ARG A 287 -21.87 10.88 9.72
CA ARG A 287 -21.51 9.52 10.13
C ARG A 287 -22.46 8.95 11.19
N GLY A 288 -23.04 9.78 12.04
CA GLY A 288 -24.09 9.37 12.99
C GLY A 288 -23.61 8.49 14.16
N ALA A 289 -22.29 8.36 14.37
CA ALA A 289 -21.72 7.61 15.50
C ALA A 289 -21.61 8.43 16.80
N GLY A 290 -21.90 9.73 16.76
CA GLY A 290 -21.51 10.66 17.81
C GLY A 290 -20.00 10.64 18.06
N LYS A 291 -19.58 10.88 19.31
CA LYS A 291 -18.16 10.94 19.72
C LYS A 291 -17.52 9.57 20.01
N ALA A 292 -17.92 8.52 19.30
CA ALA A 292 -17.37 7.17 19.49
C ALA A 292 -16.00 7.01 18.80
N ASP A 293 -15.14 6.12 19.29
CA ASP A 293 -13.72 6.05 18.85
C ASP A 293 -13.50 5.40 17.47
N LEU A 294 -14.43 4.57 16.99
CA LEU A 294 -14.42 3.95 15.64
C LEU A 294 -13.24 3.01 15.37
N LEU A 295 -12.89 2.14 16.31
CA LEU A 295 -11.76 1.23 16.12
C LEU A 295 -11.95 0.34 14.87
N TYR A 296 -10.95 0.11 14.02
CA TYR A 296 -9.56 0.51 14.15
C TYR A 296 -9.18 1.59 13.11
N THR A 297 -9.99 2.64 12.95
CA THR A 297 -9.62 3.74 12.05
C THR A 297 -8.39 4.48 12.56
N ASN A 298 -7.48 4.88 11.66
CA ASN A 298 -6.26 5.63 11.98
C ASN A 298 -5.40 5.03 13.11
N SER A 299 -5.26 3.71 13.10
CA SER A 299 -4.48 2.96 14.09
C SER A 299 -3.17 2.42 13.53
N THR A 300 -2.21 2.08 14.40
CA THR A 300 -1.27 0.97 14.15
C THR A 300 -1.89 -0.30 14.74
N LEU A 301 -1.83 -1.39 13.99
CA LEU A 301 -2.27 -2.73 14.38
C LEU A 301 -1.04 -3.61 14.48
N ALA A 302 -0.87 -4.38 15.55
CA ALA A 302 0.10 -5.47 15.62
C ALA A 302 -0.64 -6.80 15.55
N LEU A 303 -0.32 -7.59 14.54
CA LEU A 303 -1.01 -8.82 14.18
C LEU A 303 -0.05 -10.00 14.27
N ASP A 304 -0.54 -11.11 14.81
CA ASP A 304 0.09 -12.42 14.62
C ASP A 304 0.04 -12.78 13.10
N PRO A 305 1.16 -13.12 12.45
CA PRO A 305 1.21 -13.35 11.00
C PRO A 305 0.51 -14.65 10.57
N ASP A 306 0.43 -15.66 11.45
CA ASP A 306 -0.09 -16.99 11.11
C ASP A 306 -1.62 -17.05 11.19
N THR A 307 -2.21 -16.22 12.07
CA THR A 307 -3.64 -16.25 12.43
C THR A 307 -4.38 -14.94 12.14
N GLY A 308 -3.67 -13.82 12.06
CA GLY A 308 -4.26 -12.48 11.98
C GLY A 308 -4.83 -11.97 13.31
N GLU A 309 -4.56 -12.65 14.44
CA GLU A 309 -5.02 -12.21 15.76
C GLU A 309 -4.39 -10.85 16.14
N MET A 310 -5.22 -9.94 16.66
CA MET A 310 -4.80 -8.60 17.09
C MET A 310 -4.12 -8.67 18.45
N VAL A 311 -2.80 -8.62 18.48
CA VAL A 311 -2.00 -8.68 19.72
C VAL A 311 -2.06 -7.35 20.47
N TRP A 312 -1.90 -6.23 19.75
CA TRP A 312 -2.13 -4.88 20.29
C TRP A 312 -2.55 -3.91 19.18
N TYR A 313 -3.11 -2.77 19.56
CA TYR A 313 -3.36 -1.65 18.66
C TYR A 313 -3.05 -0.31 19.36
N PHE A 314 -2.74 0.70 18.56
CA PHE A 314 -2.62 2.09 19.01
C PHE A 314 -3.39 3.00 18.07
N GLN A 315 -4.36 3.76 18.56
CA GLN A 315 -5.17 4.65 17.72
C GLN A 315 -4.64 6.09 17.77
N HIS A 316 -4.04 6.56 16.68
CA HIS A 316 -3.41 7.88 16.58
C HIS A 316 -4.43 9.01 16.46
N LEU A 317 -5.54 8.76 15.76
CA LEU A 317 -6.58 9.75 15.48
C LEU A 317 -7.99 9.14 15.54
N PRO A 318 -8.59 8.99 16.74
CA PRO A 318 -10.00 8.65 16.90
C PRO A 318 -10.90 9.73 16.26
N ARG A 319 -12.12 9.34 15.87
CA ARG A 319 -13.19 10.24 15.39
C ARG A 319 -12.89 11.10 14.15
N ASP A 320 -11.86 10.80 13.36
CA ASP A 320 -11.36 11.64 12.27
C ASP A 320 -12.47 12.27 11.37
N ASN A 321 -12.31 13.56 11.06
CA ASN A 321 -13.17 14.37 10.20
C ASN A 321 -12.41 15.01 9.01
N TRP A 322 -11.10 14.76 8.88
CA TRP A 322 -10.16 15.54 8.07
C TRP A 322 -9.46 14.73 6.98
N ASP A 323 -9.77 13.43 6.85
CA ASP A 323 -9.06 12.47 5.97
C ASP A 323 -7.57 12.38 6.29
N LEU A 324 -7.23 12.18 7.56
CA LEU A 324 -5.85 12.11 8.03
C LEU A 324 -5.43 10.66 8.37
N ASP A 325 -5.43 9.80 7.33
CA ASP A 325 -4.93 8.42 7.35
C ASP A 325 -3.65 8.23 8.18
N HIS A 326 -3.59 7.13 8.93
CA HIS A 326 -2.37 6.61 9.58
C HIS A 326 -1.94 5.27 8.97
N VAL A 327 -1.81 5.27 7.64
CA VAL A 327 -1.47 4.10 6.82
C VAL A 327 0.01 3.98 6.47
N PHE A 328 0.85 4.99 6.72
CA PHE A 328 2.24 5.02 6.24
C PHE A 328 3.17 4.06 6.98
N GLU A 329 4.46 4.09 6.64
CA GLU A 329 5.44 3.12 7.14
C GLU A 329 5.55 3.10 8.68
N ARG A 330 5.68 1.89 9.23
CA ARG A 330 5.92 1.60 10.65
C ARG A 330 7.37 1.13 10.79
N MET A 331 8.31 2.05 10.92
CA MET A 331 9.74 1.69 10.98
C MET A 331 10.03 1.00 12.31
N ILE A 332 10.58 -0.21 12.25
CA ILE A 332 11.00 -0.96 13.44
C ILE A 332 12.46 -0.60 13.72
N VAL A 333 12.76 0.02 14.87
CA VAL A 333 14.13 0.43 15.20
C VAL A 333 14.46 -0.01 16.62
N GLU A 334 15.64 -0.60 16.84
CA GLU A 334 16.20 -0.75 18.19
C GLU A 334 17.17 0.39 18.48
N THR A 335 16.78 1.30 19.37
CA THR A 335 17.51 2.54 19.64
C THR A 335 17.53 2.89 21.12
N GLU A 336 18.36 3.85 21.48
CA GLU A 336 18.32 4.47 22.81
C GLU A 336 17.16 5.47 22.86
N VAL A 337 16.27 5.30 23.83
CA VAL A 337 15.11 6.18 24.02
C VAL A 337 15.51 7.39 24.87
N SER A 338 15.91 8.46 24.20
CA SER A 338 16.35 9.72 24.83
C SER A 338 15.74 10.96 24.14
N PRO A 339 14.40 11.15 24.14
CA PRO A 339 13.75 12.31 23.52
C PRO A 339 14.15 13.62 24.22
N ASN A 340 14.55 14.64 23.45
CA ASN A 340 14.86 15.97 23.97
C ASN A 340 13.56 16.67 24.45
N PRO A 341 13.39 16.97 25.76
CA PRO A 341 12.18 17.61 26.27
C PRO A 341 11.96 19.05 25.75
N ASP A 342 13.00 19.72 25.23
CA ASP A 342 12.86 21.04 24.61
C ASP A 342 12.28 20.98 23.19
N GLU A 343 12.30 19.80 22.54
CA GLU A 343 11.82 19.59 21.16
C GLU A 343 10.61 18.63 21.05
N VAL A 344 10.40 17.78 22.06
CA VAL A 344 9.37 16.74 22.07
C VAL A 344 8.31 17.10 23.11
N PRO A 345 7.17 17.70 22.70
CA PRO A 345 6.19 18.25 23.64
C PRO A 345 5.38 17.19 24.40
N TRP A 346 5.36 15.94 23.90
CA TRP A 346 4.60 14.85 24.48
C TRP A 346 5.50 13.64 24.70
N ILE A 347 6.00 13.47 25.92
CA ILE A 347 6.84 12.34 26.35
C ILE A 347 6.08 11.58 27.44
N SER A 348 6.04 10.25 27.34
CA SER A 348 5.46 9.39 28.37
C SER A 348 6.31 9.40 29.65
N PRO A 349 5.71 9.51 30.84
CA PRO A 349 6.44 9.47 32.10
C PRO A 349 7.05 8.10 32.41
N ASP A 350 6.81 7.09 31.56
CA ASP A 350 7.47 5.78 31.63
C ASP A 350 8.72 5.67 30.75
N VAL A 351 9.05 6.71 29.96
CA VAL A 351 10.35 6.83 29.30
C VAL A 351 11.45 7.02 30.33
N ARG A 352 12.56 6.29 30.17
CA ARG A 352 13.80 6.47 30.92
C ARG A 352 14.92 6.81 29.92
N PRO A 353 15.42 8.07 29.90
CA PRO A 353 16.55 8.43 29.05
C PRO A 353 17.74 7.47 29.24
N GLY A 354 18.34 7.03 28.12
CA GLY A 354 19.40 6.02 28.12
C GLY A 354 18.93 4.56 27.98
N GLU A 355 17.62 4.29 28.02
CA GLU A 355 17.10 2.92 27.90
C GLU A 355 17.09 2.45 26.43
N ARG A 356 17.72 1.31 26.14
CA ARG A 356 17.61 0.64 24.84
C ARG A 356 16.24 -0.03 24.72
N ARG A 357 15.47 0.31 23.68
CA ARG A 357 14.19 -0.32 23.37
C ARG A 357 14.05 -0.61 21.89
N LYS A 358 13.28 -1.64 21.55
CA LYS A 358 12.75 -1.82 20.21
C LYS A 358 11.43 -1.06 20.08
N VAL A 359 11.37 -0.17 19.10
CA VAL A 359 10.26 0.76 18.92
C VAL A 359 9.70 0.72 17.50
N ILE A 360 8.44 1.09 17.38
CA ILE A 360 7.79 1.45 16.12
C ILE A 360 7.79 2.96 16.02
N THR A 361 8.43 3.52 15.00
CA THR A 361 8.59 4.97 14.84
C THR A 361 8.45 5.44 13.38
N GLY A 362 8.62 6.74 13.15
CA GLY A 362 8.40 7.43 11.89
C GLY A 362 7.21 8.39 11.96
N VAL A 363 6.75 8.87 10.80
CA VAL A 363 5.54 9.68 10.64
C VAL A 363 4.45 8.78 10.03
N PRO A 364 3.75 7.94 10.82
CA PRO A 364 2.85 6.90 10.32
C PRO A 364 1.57 7.43 9.66
N GLY A 365 1.31 8.74 9.70
CA GLY A 365 0.08 9.31 9.17
C GLY A 365 0.16 10.76 8.70
N LYS A 366 -0.92 11.16 8.03
CA LYS A 366 -1.12 12.49 7.46
C LYS A 366 -1.14 13.61 8.51
N THR A 367 -1.25 13.31 9.80
CA THR A 367 -1.10 14.31 10.88
C THR A 367 0.25 15.02 10.88
N GLY A 368 1.30 14.42 10.30
CA GLY A 368 2.64 15.03 10.26
C GLY A 368 3.34 15.05 11.63
N LEU A 369 2.96 14.14 12.53
CA LEU A 369 3.63 13.89 13.80
C LEU A 369 4.56 12.67 13.65
N ILE A 370 5.79 12.78 14.18
CA ILE A 370 6.52 11.58 14.58
C ILE A 370 5.77 10.99 15.76
N TRP A 371 5.49 9.69 15.68
CA TRP A 371 4.94 8.89 16.78
C TRP A 371 5.94 7.78 17.10
N THR A 372 6.21 7.54 18.37
CA THR A 372 7.03 6.39 18.79
C THR A 372 6.33 5.56 19.85
N LEU A 373 6.20 4.27 19.54
CA LEU A 373 5.54 3.26 20.36
C LEU A 373 6.54 2.14 20.72
N ASP A 374 6.34 1.50 21.85
CA ASP A 374 7.00 0.24 22.20
C ASP A 374 6.54 -0.88 21.25
N ALA A 375 7.46 -1.61 20.62
CA ALA A 375 7.11 -2.57 19.56
C ALA A 375 6.38 -3.83 20.08
N ALA A 376 6.69 -4.29 21.29
CA ALA A 376 6.06 -5.48 21.85
C ALA A 376 4.66 -5.21 22.42
N THR A 377 4.40 -3.97 22.86
CA THR A 377 3.19 -3.65 23.64
C THR A 377 2.30 -2.57 23.04
N GLY A 378 2.75 -1.84 22.01
CA GLY A 378 2.04 -0.70 21.43
C GLY A 378 1.99 0.53 22.34
N LYS A 379 2.67 0.50 23.49
CA LYS A 379 2.62 1.56 24.49
C LYS A 379 3.21 2.86 23.94
N PHE A 380 2.49 3.97 24.13
CA PHE A 380 2.97 5.30 23.79
C PHE A 380 4.26 5.64 24.54
N LEU A 381 5.30 6.06 23.80
CA LEU A 381 6.57 6.52 24.38
C LEU A 381 6.74 8.03 24.19
N TRP A 382 6.60 8.55 22.97
CA TRP A 382 6.55 10.00 22.71
C TRP A 382 5.96 10.33 21.34
N ALA A 383 5.61 11.60 21.13
CA ALA A 383 5.31 12.15 19.81
C ALA A 383 5.76 13.61 19.66
N ARG A 384 6.03 14.01 18.41
CA ARG A 384 6.55 15.34 18.04
C ARG A 384 5.96 15.80 16.70
N PRO A 385 5.33 16.98 16.60
CA PRO A 385 4.96 17.57 15.31
C PRO A 385 6.20 17.87 14.46
N THR A 386 6.15 17.52 13.17
CA THR A 386 7.19 17.85 12.18
C THR A 386 6.78 18.97 11.22
N VAL A 387 5.51 19.36 11.25
CA VAL A 387 4.90 20.44 10.46
C VAL A 387 4.00 21.30 11.36
N TYR A 388 3.52 22.44 10.85
CA TYR A 388 2.47 23.18 11.54
C TYR A 388 1.14 22.43 11.45
N GLN A 389 0.46 22.28 12.59
CA GLN A 389 -0.87 21.67 12.69
C GLN A 389 -1.67 22.36 13.80
N ASN A 390 -2.99 22.44 13.64
CA ASN A 390 -3.90 23.07 14.62
C ASN A 390 -5.02 22.14 15.11
N ILE A 391 -5.10 20.90 14.59
CA ILE A 391 -6.17 19.95 14.89
C ILE A 391 -5.97 19.30 16.26
N MET A 392 -4.77 18.82 16.57
CA MET A 392 -4.42 18.21 17.85
C MET A 392 -3.90 19.28 18.82
N THR A 393 -4.66 19.56 19.88
CA THR A 393 -4.32 20.57 20.90
C THR A 393 -3.42 20.04 22.02
N GLY A 394 -3.31 18.71 22.14
CA GLY A 394 -2.39 18.04 23.05
C GLY A 394 -2.60 16.52 23.04
N LEU A 395 -1.66 15.77 23.60
CA LEU A 395 -1.78 14.33 23.85
C LEU A 395 -1.77 14.05 25.34
N ASP A 396 -2.56 13.09 25.80
CA ASP A 396 -2.40 12.50 27.13
C ASP A 396 -1.06 11.76 27.20
N PRO A 397 -0.17 12.07 28.16
CA PRO A 397 1.19 11.54 28.15
C PRO A 397 1.27 10.06 28.55
N GLN A 398 0.25 9.48 29.20
CA GLN A 398 0.26 8.06 29.59
C GLN A 398 -0.19 7.16 28.44
N THR A 399 -1.21 7.62 27.69
CA THR A 399 -1.93 6.82 26.69
C THR A 399 -1.67 7.26 25.25
N GLY A 400 -1.06 8.42 25.03
CA GLY A 400 -0.92 9.04 23.72
C GLY A 400 -2.22 9.57 23.12
N ARG A 401 -3.35 9.51 23.85
CA ARG A 401 -4.67 9.87 23.32
C ARG A 401 -4.77 11.38 23.02
N PRO A 402 -5.15 11.79 21.79
CA PRO A 402 -5.23 13.20 21.44
C PRO A 402 -6.47 13.91 22.02
N SER A 403 -6.28 15.20 22.29
CA SER A 403 -7.33 16.22 22.41
C SER A 403 -7.38 17.05 21.12
N PHE A 404 -8.57 17.53 20.76
CA PHE A 404 -8.80 18.21 19.48
C PHE A 404 -9.32 19.64 19.64
N ASP A 405 -9.02 20.50 18.67
CA ASP A 405 -9.80 21.71 18.42
C ASP A 405 -11.01 21.36 17.54
N GLU A 406 -12.17 21.18 18.16
CA GLU A 406 -13.42 20.83 17.48
C GLU A 406 -13.93 21.94 16.53
N SER A 407 -13.34 23.15 16.55
CA SER A 407 -13.62 24.22 15.58
C SER A 407 -12.94 24.02 14.22
N THR A 408 -11.93 23.14 14.14
CA THR A 408 -11.25 22.77 12.89
C THR A 408 -12.02 21.71 12.08
N ALA A 409 -13.05 21.07 12.67
CA ALA A 409 -13.84 20.04 12.00
C ALA A 409 -14.90 20.66 11.06
N PRO A 410 -15.20 20.05 9.90
CA PRO A 410 -16.30 20.51 9.04
C PRO A 410 -17.66 20.27 9.70
N GLN A 411 -18.35 21.34 10.11
CA GLN A 411 -19.65 21.28 10.80
C GLN A 411 -20.87 21.65 9.93
N SER A 412 -20.68 22.38 8.84
CA SER A 412 -21.77 22.81 7.94
C SER A 412 -21.39 22.70 6.46
N VAL A 413 -22.39 22.76 5.57
CA VAL A 413 -22.20 22.82 4.11
C VAL A 413 -22.00 24.27 3.63
N GLU A 414 -22.27 25.26 4.48
CA GLU A 414 -22.19 26.69 4.13
C GLU A 414 -20.86 27.32 4.56
N THR A 415 -20.29 26.88 5.68
CA THR A 415 -19.13 27.49 6.35
C THR A 415 -17.96 26.50 6.36
N SER A 416 -16.77 26.95 5.97
CA SER A 416 -15.53 26.19 6.14
C SER A 416 -14.93 26.38 7.52
N ALA A 417 -14.27 25.35 8.01
CA ALA A 417 -13.33 25.38 9.12
C ALA A 417 -11.90 25.42 8.57
N PHE A 418 -11.02 26.19 9.20
CA PHE A 418 -9.60 26.24 8.82
C PHE A 418 -8.81 25.16 9.57
N ALA A 419 -8.20 24.23 8.82
CA ALA A 419 -7.53 23.06 9.37
C ALA A 419 -6.12 22.88 8.79
N CYS A 420 -5.18 22.52 9.66
CA CYS A 420 -3.80 22.20 9.34
C CYS A 420 -3.45 20.86 10.01
N PRO A 421 -2.89 19.88 9.27
CA PRO A 421 -2.56 19.95 7.84
C PRO A 421 -3.79 19.82 6.91
N HIS A 422 -3.59 20.10 5.62
CA HIS A 422 -4.52 19.77 4.52
C HIS A 422 -4.84 18.26 4.51
N LEU A 423 -5.92 17.82 3.84
CA LEU A 423 -6.27 16.38 3.67
C LEU A 423 -5.19 15.55 2.94
N LEU A 424 -4.21 16.22 2.33
CA LEU A 424 -3.03 15.58 1.72
C LEU A 424 -1.93 15.31 2.75
N GLY A 425 -2.19 15.66 4.01
CA GLY A 425 -1.36 15.46 5.19
C GLY A 425 -0.11 16.33 5.26
N GLY A 426 0.44 16.42 6.47
CA GLY A 426 1.81 16.86 6.75
C GLY A 426 2.87 15.90 6.19
N LYS A 427 2.45 14.68 5.86
CA LYS A 427 3.14 13.67 5.04
C LYS A 427 2.06 12.95 4.22
N ASN A 428 2.44 12.37 3.08
CA ASN A 428 1.59 11.43 2.35
C ASN A 428 2.35 10.12 2.02
N GLN A 429 1.91 9.41 0.99
CA GLN A 429 2.45 8.12 0.55
C GLN A 429 3.96 8.02 0.27
N PRO A 430 4.74 9.08 -0.05
CA PRO A 430 6.17 8.92 -0.26
C PRO A 430 6.83 8.51 1.06
N SER A 431 7.48 7.34 1.06
CA SER A 431 8.05 6.75 2.26
C SER A 431 9.30 7.50 2.74
N ALA A 432 9.45 7.64 4.05
CA ALA A 432 10.69 8.09 4.65
C ALA A 432 11.79 7.02 4.52
N ALA A 433 13.03 7.42 4.79
CA ALA A 433 14.15 6.49 5.00
C ALA A 433 14.73 6.66 6.41
N TYR A 434 15.23 5.59 7.01
CA TYR A 434 16.02 5.62 8.24
C TYR A 434 17.44 5.16 7.93
N SER A 435 18.45 5.87 8.44
CA SER A 435 19.84 5.42 8.40
C SER A 435 20.33 5.07 9.80
N PRO A 436 20.83 3.85 10.04
CA PRO A 436 21.48 3.49 11.31
C PRO A 436 22.82 4.22 11.50
N ASP A 437 23.49 4.65 10.43
CA ASP A 437 24.80 5.31 10.50
C ASP A 437 24.71 6.72 11.10
N THR A 438 23.60 7.42 10.82
CA THR A 438 23.31 8.74 11.40
C THR A 438 22.27 8.69 12.52
N ASN A 439 21.65 7.53 12.76
CA ASN A 439 20.48 7.32 13.65
C ASN A 439 19.36 8.35 13.38
N ALA A 440 19.07 8.62 12.10
CA ALA A 440 18.15 9.67 11.67
C ALA A 440 17.10 9.17 10.67
N ILE A 441 15.90 9.78 10.72
CA ILE A 441 14.80 9.55 9.77
C ILE A 441 14.68 10.74 8.82
N TYR A 442 14.80 10.47 7.52
CA TYR A 442 14.67 11.43 6.42
C TYR A 442 13.26 11.30 5.83
N THR A 443 12.38 12.26 6.16
CA THR A 443 10.94 12.20 5.81
C THR A 443 10.57 13.29 4.80
N PRO A 444 9.91 12.97 3.67
CA PRO A 444 9.27 13.97 2.82
C PRO A 444 7.99 14.51 3.50
N LEU A 445 7.94 15.82 3.70
CA LEU A 445 6.86 16.52 4.42
C LEU A 445 6.19 17.58 3.55
N ASN A 446 4.91 17.82 3.80
CA ASN A 446 4.13 18.90 3.20
C ASN A 446 3.75 19.90 4.30
N ASN A 447 3.92 21.20 4.06
CA ASN A 447 3.49 22.23 5.02
C ASN A 447 2.34 23.03 4.42
N THR A 448 1.13 22.46 4.44
CA THR A 448 -0.09 23.02 3.83
C THR A 448 -1.29 22.85 4.74
N CYS A 449 -2.28 23.75 4.60
CA CYS A 449 -3.54 23.78 5.34
C CYS A 449 -4.72 23.82 4.34
N MET A 450 -5.95 23.71 4.83
CA MET A 450 -7.17 23.73 4.03
C MET A 450 -8.30 24.52 4.69
N ASP A 451 -9.18 25.10 3.88
CA ASP A 451 -10.54 25.47 4.29
C ASP A 451 -11.49 24.30 3.98
N ILE A 452 -11.85 23.51 5.01
CA ILE A 452 -12.69 22.30 4.87
C ILE A 452 -14.15 22.57 5.27
N ALA A 453 -15.11 22.17 4.43
CA ALA A 453 -16.55 22.20 4.73
C ALA A 453 -17.19 20.85 4.41
N MET A 454 -18.38 20.57 4.96
CA MET A 454 -19.13 19.36 4.58
C MET A 454 -19.61 19.47 3.13
N SER A 455 -19.73 18.33 2.46
CA SER A 455 -20.36 18.21 1.14
C SER A 455 -21.52 17.23 1.20
N THR A 456 -22.58 17.54 0.46
CA THR A 456 -23.71 16.63 0.18
C THR A 456 -23.77 16.26 -1.29
N ASP A 457 -22.75 16.63 -2.07
CA ASP A 457 -22.66 16.29 -3.48
C ASP A 457 -22.43 14.78 -3.66
N VAL A 458 -22.92 14.21 -4.76
CA VAL A 458 -22.75 12.77 -5.03
C VAL A 458 -21.27 12.49 -5.30
N ALA A 459 -20.62 11.85 -4.33
CA ALA A 459 -19.18 11.65 -4.34
C ALA A 459 -18.69 10.80 -5.52
N GLY A 460 -17.55 11.18 -6.09
CA GLY A 460 -16.98 10.57 -7.29
C GLY A 460 -16.26 9.23 -7.04
N PRO A 461 -15.86 8.51 -8.10
CA PRO A 461 -15.07 7.27 -7.99
C PRO A 461 -13.69 7.47 -7.35
N SER A 462 -13.07 8.62 -7.61
CA SER A 462 -11.79 9.07 -7.05
C SER A 462 -11.98 9.70 -5.67
N ASP A 463 -12.91 10.66 -5.59
CA ASP A 463 -13.01 11.64 -4.51
C ASP A 463 -14.28 11.37 -3.68
N GLY A 464 -14.28 10.20 -3.04
CA GLY A 464 -15.46 9.59 -2.42
C GLY A 464 -15.95 10.22 -1.12
N TYR A 465 -15.48 11.41 -0.74
CA TYR A 465 -15.62 11.95 0.62
C TYR A 465 -16.71 13.03 0.73
N ASP A 466 -17.45 13.03 1.83
CA ASP A 466 -18.54 13.96 2.16
C ASP A 466 -18.04 15.35 2.63
N VAL A 467 -16.95 15.84 2.04
CA VAL A 467 -16.30 17.12 2.34
C VAL A 467 -15.85 17.83 1.07
N ARG A 468 -15.65 19.14 1.14
CA ARG A 468 -14.99 19.94 0.10
C ARG A 468 -13.87 20.76 0.73
N VAL A 469 -12.78 20.97 -0.01
CA VAL A 469 -11.63 21.78 0.41
C VAL A 469 -11.31 22.87 -0.60
N ARG A 470 -10.63 23.91 -0.13
CA ARG A 470 -10.03 25.00 -0.91
C ARG A 470 -8.64 25.32 -0.40
#